data_AF-A0A455U710-F1
#
_entry.id   AF-A0A455U710-F1
#
_cell.length_a   1.000
_cell.length_b   1.000
_cell.length_c   1.000
_cell.angle_alpha   90.00
_cell.angle_beta   90.00
_cell.angle_gamma   90.00
#
_symmetry.space_group_name_H-M   'P 1'
#
loop_
_entity.id
_entity.type
_entity.pdbx_description
1 polymer ?
#
loop_
_entity_poly.entity_id
_entity_poly.type
_entity_poly.pdbx_seq_one_letter_code
_entity_poly.pdbx_strand_id
1 'polypeptide(L)'
;MARVVTFDGDLDAAYPGQAITVTLVDEIDISRGDWLVAADSELPLSNTFKADIVWMHEEVLTPGKLYDFKLATRDLSGQVSAVDYQIDVNTLEKHATHSLGLNAIARCDVELTAAIPVDDYRTSPGTGSFIIVDRLTNVTVGAGMIRGTASESASATPSTDWAAFERDLNALVRKHFPHWEAKDISGLFNR
;
A
#
# COMPACT_ATOMS: atom_id res chain seq x y z
N MET A 1 -1.59 28.15 11.09
CA MET A 1 -3.02 28.35 10.73
C MET A 1 -3.42 29.76 11.14
N ALA A 2 -4.13 30.50 10.29
CA ALA A 2 -4.54 31.87 10.59
C ALA A 2 -5.94 31.93 11.23
N ARG A 3 -6.95 31.30 10.61
CA ARG A 3 -8.35 31.29 11.09
C ARG A 3 -9.09 30.03 10.64
N VAL A 4 -10.09 29.62 11.42
CA VAL A 4 -11.11 28.64 11.02
C VAL A 4 -12.43 29.38 10.77
N VAL A 5 -13.03 29.18 9.61
CA VAL A 5 -14.22 29.92 9.17
C VAL A 5 -15.35 28.94 8.85
N THR A 6 -16.56 29.30 9.25
CA THR A 6 -17.80 28.60 8.93
C THR A 6 -18.83 29.57 8.36
N PHE A 7 -20.00 29.08 7.97
CA PHE A 7 -21.11 29.93 7.52
C PHE A 7 -21.51 30.97 8.59
N ASP A 8 -21.48 30.58 9.87
CA ASP A 8 -21.88 31.42 11.00
C ASP A 8 -20.76 32.36 11.49
N GLY A 9 -19.58 32.32 10.85
CA GLY A 9 -18.42 33.15 11.17
C GLY A 9 -17.20 32.35 11.60
N ASP A 10 -16.25 33.05 12.22
CA ASP A 10 -14.97 32.50 12.64
C ASP A 10 -15.09 31.69 13.94
N LEU A 11 -14.33 30.60 14.03
CA LEU A 11 -14.24 29.73 15.20
C LEU A 11 -12.83 29.74 15.79
N ASP A 12 -12.74 29.67 17.12
CA ASP A 12 -11.45 29.48 17.82
C ASP A 12 -10.89 28.07 17.61
N ALA A 13 -11.77 27.07 17.47
CA ALA A 13 -11.43 25.67 17.24
C ALA A 13 -12.52 24.96 16.45
N ALA A 14 -12.13 23.90 15.74
CA ALA A 14 -13.03 22.99 15.06
C ALA A 14 -12.80 21.54 15.49
N TYR A 15 -13.84 20.73 15.34
CA TYR A 15 -13.93 19.36 15.81
C TYR A 15 -14.31 18.41 14.67
N PRO A 16 -14.02 17.11 14.79
CA PRO A 16 -14.35 16.13 13.77
C PRO A 16 -15.82 16.18 13.33
N GLY A 17 -16.04 16.12 12.01
CA GLY A 17 -17.38 16.15 11.41
C GLY A 17 -17.90 17.55 11.06
N GLN A 18 -17.23 18.63 11.47
CA GLN A 18 -17.61 19.99 11.07
C GLN A 18 -17.11 20.32 9.65
N ALA A 19 -18.00 20.88 8.83
CA ALA A 19 -17.62 21.48 7.56
C ALA A 19 -17.05 22.88 7.80
N ILE A 20 -15.76 23.06 7.53
CA ILE A 20 -15.01 24.29 7.80
C ILE A 20 -14.22 24.75 6.57
N THR A 21 -13.84 26.02 6.59
CA THR A 21 -12.82 26.60 5.71
C THR A 21 -11.64 27.03 6.56
N VAL A 22 -10.42 26.62 6.19
CA VAL A 22 -9.20 27.01 6.90
C VAL A 22 -8.47 28.06 6.08
N THR A 23 -7.99 29.12 6.75
CA THR A 23 -7.07 30.09 6.15
C THR A 23 -5.66 29.87 6.67
N LEU A 24 -4.68 29.95 5.77
CA LEU A 24 -3.26 29.81 6.09
C LEU A 24 -2.62 31.18 6.24
N VAL A 25 -1.53 31.25 7.01
CA VAL A 25 -0.77 32.49 7.21
C VAL A 25 0.05 32.79 5.95
N ASP A 26 0.67 31.74 5.41
CA ASP A 26 1.51 31.81 4.23
C ASP A 26 0.74 31.33 2.98
N GLU A 27 1.18 31.80 1.81
CA GLU A 27 0.73 31.28 0.52
C GLU A 27 1.41 29.93 0.27
N ILE A 28 0.72 28.86 0.65
CA ILE A 28 1.12 27.48 0.40
C ILE A 28 0.29 26.95 -0.76
N ASP A 29 0.93 26.33 -1.75
CA ASP A 29 0.25 25.64 -2.83
C ASP A 29 -0.41 24.36 -2.27
N ILE A 30 -1.75 24.35 -2.24
CA ILE A 30 -2.56 23.23 -1.76
C ILE A 30 -3.67 22.95 -2.76
N SER A 31 -3.89 21.68 -3.05
CA SER A 31 -4.88 21.20 -4.00
C SER A 31 -5.93 20.31 -3.33
N ARG A 32 -7.06 20.10 -4.01
CA ARG A 32 -8.07 19.14 -3.57
C ARG A 32 -7.45 17.74 -3.48
N GLY A 33 -7.63 17.08 -2.34
CA GLY A 33 -7.07 15.77 -2.06
C GLY A 33 -5.79 15.84 -1.23
N ASP A 34 -5.22 17.02 -1.01
CA ASP A 34 -4.13 17.19 -0.04
C ASP A 34 -4.67 17.19 1.39
N TRP A 35 -3.89 16.62 2.30
CA TRP A 35 -4.25 16.55 3.71
C TRP A 35 -3.48 17.61 4.48
N LEU A 36 -4.19 18.37 5.31
CA LEU A 36 -3.58 19.23 6.30
C LEU A 36 -3.44 18.44 7.59
N VAL A 37 -2.19 18.18 7.99
CA VAL A 37 -1.85 17.38 9.16
C VAL A 37 -1.06 18.22 10.17
N ALA A 38 -1.03 17.78 11.43
CA ALA A 38 -0.18 18.42 12.43
C ALA A 38 1.30 18.26 12.04
N ALA A 39 2.12 19.28 12.29
CA ALA A 39 3.52 19.32 11.84
C ALA A 39 4.40 18.24 12.52
N ASP A 40 3.99 17.77 13.69
CA ASP A 40 4.61 16.70 14.47
C ASP A 40 3.96 15.32 14.26
N SER A 41 3.07 15.20 13.26
CA SER A 41 2.41 13.95 12.94
C SER A 41 3.37 12.95 12.28
N GLU A 42 3.43 11.73 12.81
CA GLU A 42 4.21 10.62 12.25
C GLU A 42 3.40 9.80 11.22
N LEU A 43 2.70 10.48 10.31
CA LEU A 43 1.90 9.81 9.28
C LEU A 43 2.81 9.26 8.16
N PRO A 44 2.75 7.95 7.87
CA PRO A 44 3.56 7.40 6.79
C PRO A 44 3.01 7.83 5.43
N LEU A 45 3.91 8.23 4.55
CA LEU A 45 3.63 8.55 3.15
C LEU A 45 4.07 7.37 2.29
N SER A 46 3.12 6.73 1.59
CA SER A 46 3.40 5.58 0.74
C SER A 46 2.45 5.54 -0.46
N ASN A 47 2.93 5.01 -1.58
CA ASN A 47 2.05 4.65 -2.71
C ASN A 47 1.62 3.17 -2.64
N THR A 48 2.11 2.41 -1.65
CA THR A 48 1.74 1.01 -1.43
C THR A 48 1.20 0.80 -0.01
N PHE A 49 0.09 0.09 0.09
CA PHE A 49 -0.54 -0.23 1.38
C PHE A 49 -1.25 -1.58 1.37
N LYS A 50 -1.37 -2.18 2.55
CA LYS A 50 -2.20 -3.37 2.76
C LYS A 50 -3.62 -2.93 3.07
N ALA A 51 -4.60 -3.59 2.46
CA ALA A 51 -6.00 -3.33 2.70
C ALA A 51 -6.83 -4.61 2.80
N ASP A 52 -7.88 -4.57 3.62
CA ASP A 52 -8.96 -5.53 3.52
C ASP A 52 -9.95 -5.00 2.49
N ILE A 53 -10.18 -5.75 1.42
CA ILE A 53 -11.03 -5.39 0.28
C ILE A 53 -12.26 -6.30 0.27
N VAL A 54 -13.43 -5.68 0.14
CA VAL A 54 -14.69 -6.35 -0.20
C VAL A 54 -14.95 -6.13 -1.68
N TRP A 55 -14.94 -7.21 -2.46
CA TRP A 55 -15.24 -7.16 -3.88
C TRP A 55 -16.74 -7.24 -4.13
N MET A 56 -17.27 -6.34 -4.96
CA MET A 56 -18.70 -6.11 -5.13
C MET A 56 -19.18 -6.27 -6.57
N HIS A 57 -18.30 -6.69 -7.49
CA HIS A 57 -18.61 -6.79 -8.91
C HIS A 57 -18.58 -8.24 -9.41
N GLU A 58 -19.39 -8.54 -10.44
CA GLU A 58 -19.47 -9.88 -11.05
C GLU A 58 -18.18 -10.25 -11.80
N GLU A 59 -17.58 -9.28 -12.49
CA GLU A 59 -16.24 -9.46 -13.07
C GLU A 59 -15.22 -9.64 -11.95
N VAL A 60 -14.47 -10.72 -12.02
CA VAL A 60 -13.50 -11.12 -11.01
C VAL A 60 -12.36 -10.11 -10.90
N LEU A 61 -11.98 -9.73 -9.68
CA LEU A 61 -10.78 -8.93 -9.45
C LEU A 61 -9.56 -9.74 -9.91
N THR A 62 -8.83 -9.16 -10.86
CA THR A 62 -7.58 -9.70 -11.39
C THR A 62 -6.44 -8.79 -10.98
N PRO A 63 -5.44 -9.29 -10.22
CA PRO A 63 -4.27 -8.50 -9.87
C PRO A 63 -3.59 -7.90 -11.09
N GLY A 64 -3.11 -6.66 -10.99
CA GLY A 64 -2.49 -5.93 -12.08
C GLY A 64 -3.45 -5.16 -13.00
N LYS A 65 -4.78 -5.35 -12.90
CA LYS A 65 -5.74 -4.50 -13.61
C LYS A 65 -5.75 -3.10 -12.96
N LEU A 66 -5.73 -2.06 -13.79
CA LEU A 66 -5.79 -0.68 -13.34
C LEU A 66 -7.22 -0.28 -12.98
N TYR A 67 -7.38 0.32 -11.80
CA TYR A 67 -8.61 0.90 -11.28
C TYR A 67 -8.37 2.33 -10.81
N ASP A 68 -9.43 3.08 -10.59
CA ASP A 68 -9.37 4.33 -9.84
C ASP A 68 -9.75 4.07 -8.38
N PHE A 69 -8.93 4.57 -7.47
CA PHE A 69 -9.07 4.45 -6.03
C PHE A 69 -9.43 5.82 -5.49
N LYS A 70 -10.57 5.89 -4.80
CA LYS A 70 -11.06 7.11 -4.18
C LYS A 70 -10.94 7.01 -2.68
N LEU A 71 -10.03 7.80 -2.12
CA LEU A 71 -9.69 7.87 -0.70
C LEU A 71 -10.08 9.26 -0.19
N ALA A 72 -11.12 9.34 0.65
CA ALA A 72 -11.70 10.60 1.09
C ALA A 72 -11.96 11.58 -0.07
N THR A 73 -11.14 12.63 -0.22
CA THR A 73 -11.25 13.66 -1.25
C THR A 73 -10.26 13.49 -2.41
N ARG A 74 -9.41 12.46 -2.37
CA ARG A 74 -8.34 12.18 -3.34
C ARG A 74 -8.73 11.00 -4.23
N ASP A 75 -8.62 11.21 -5.53
CA ASP A 75 -8.84 10.20 -6.56
C ASP A 75 -7.49 9.88 -7.23
N LEU A 76 -7.08 8.61 -7.24
CA LEU A 76 -5.81 8.16 -7.80
C LEU A 76 -6.00 6.85 -8.56
N SER A 77 -5.34 6.72 -9.71
CA SER A 77 -5.26 5.42 -10.36
C SER A 77 -4.28 4.50 -9.62
N GLY A 78 -4.49 3.20 -9.76
CA GLY A 78 -3.64 2.19 -9.15
C GLY A 78 -4.07 0.79 -9.55
N GLN A 79 -3.58 -0.20 -8.83
CA GLN A 79 -3.92 -1.60 -9.00
C GLN A 79 -3.93 -2.33 -7.66
N VAL A 80 -4.66 -3.43 -7.59
CA VAL A 80 -4.37 -4.47 -6.60
C VAL A 80 -3.24 -5.30 -7.15
N SER A 81 -2.07 -5.28 -6.49
CA SER A 81 -0.86 -5.94 -6.97
C SER A 81 -0.80 -7.41 -6.57
N ALA A 82 -1.34 -7.76 -5.39
CA ALA A 82 -1.42 -9.12 -4.90
C ALA A 82 -2.62 -9.33 -3.98
N VAL A 83 -3.07 -10.58 -3.88
CA VAL A 83 -4.04 -11.04 -2.88
C VAL A 83 -3.27 -11.94 -1.90
N ASP A 84 -3.16 -11.53 -0.64
CA ASP A 84 -2.46 -12.29 0.41
C ASP A 84 -3.28 -13.53 0.77
N TYR A 85 -4.55 -13.33 1.09
CA TYR A 85 -5.50 -14.39 1.41
C TYR A 85 -6.94 -13.88 1.30
N GLN A 86 -7.85 -14.78 0.97
CA GLN A 86 -9.29 -14.57 1.08
C GLN A 86 -9.79 -15.08 2.43
N ILE A 87 -10.79 -14.41 2.98
CA ILE A 87 -11.49 -14.78 4.21
C ILE A 87 -12.83 -15.40 3.81
N ASP A 88 -13.10 -16.61 4.28
CA ASP A 88 -14.44 -17.19 4.19
C ASP A 88 -15.37 -16.44 5.15
N VAL A 89 -16.47 -15.90 4.63
CA VAL A 89 -17.40 -15.06 5.40
C VAL A 89 -18.19 -15.85 6.45
N ASN A 90 -18.33 -17.17 6.28
CA ASN A 90 -19.08 -18.03 7.19
C ASN A 90 -18.18 -18.60 8.30
N THR A 91 -16.93 -18.96 7.97
CA THR A 91 -16.01 -19.62 8.91
C THR A 91 -14.93 -18.70 9.47
N LEU A 92 -14.71 -17.54 8.84
CA LEU A 92 -13.58 -16.61 9.09
C LEU A 92 -12.19 -17.22 8.82
N GLU A 93 -12.14 -18.39 8.18
CA GLU A 93 -10.88 -19.03 7.81
C GLU A 93 -10.22 -18.33 6.63
N LYS A 94 -8.88 -18.32 6.65
CA LYS A 94 -8.06 -17.72 5.60
C LYS A 94 -7.59 -18.79 4.64
N HIS A 95 -7.73 -18.53 3.35
CA HIS A 95 -7.22 -19.41 2.30
C HIS A 95 -6.54 -18.62 1.19
N ALA A 96 -5.56 -19.24 0.54
CA ALA A 96 -4.90 -18.65 -0.61
C ALA A 96 -5.85 -18.60 -1.80
N THR A 97 -5.84 -17.50 -2.53
CA THR A 97 -6.55 -17.34 -3.79
C THR A 97 -5.75 -16.45 -4.73
N HIS A 98 -5.97 -16.60 -6.03
CA HIS A 98 -5.37 -15.74 -7.06
C HIS A 98 -6.38 -14.76 -7.67
N SER A 99 -7.65 -14.82 -7.25
CA SER A 99 -8.71 -14.00 -7.80
C SER A 99 -9.87 -13.83 -6.80
N LEU A 100 -10.63 -12.74 -6.91
CA LEU A 100 -11.77 -12.46 -6.03
C LEU A 100 -13.05 -12.30 -6.83
N GLY A 101 -14.00 -13.21 -6.60
CA GLY A 101 -15.35 -13.13 -7.17
C GLY A 101 -16.26 -12.20 -6.37
N LEU A 102 -17.49 -12.02 -6.85
CA LEU A 102 -18.51 -11.21 -6.19
C LEU A 102 -18.69 -11.61 -4.71
N ASN A 103 -18.75 -10.61 -3.83
CA ASN A 103 -18.89 -10.73 -2.38
C ASN A 103 -17.70 -11.37 -1.64
N ALA A 104 -16.56 -11.58 -2.32
CA ALA A 104 -15.35 -12.06 -1.65
C ALA A 104 -14.73 -10.94 -0.79
N ILE A 105 -14.16 -11.34 0.36
CA ILE A 105 -13.40 -10.47 1.25
C ILE A 105 -11.97 -10.98 1.31
N ALA A 106 -10.98 -10.11 1.11
CA ALA A 106 -9.59 -10.53 1.12
C ALA A 106 -8.65 -9.46 1.65
N ARG A 107 -7.49 -9.91 2.13
CA ARG A 107 -6.36 -9.02 2.36
C ARG A 107 -5.54 -8.91 1.08
N CYS A 108 -5.28 -7.69 0.66
CA CYS A 108 -4.62 -7.39 -0.60
C CYS A 108 -3.53 -6.34 -0.42
N ASP A 109 -2.55 -6.39 -1.32
CA ASP A 109 -1.61 -5.30 -1.56
C ASP A 109 -2.17 -4.37 -2.64
N VAL A 110 -2.19 -3.08 -2.33
CA VAL A 110 -2.62 -2.02 -3.25
C VAL A 110 -1.41 -1.17 -3.58
N GLU A 111 -1.27 -0.84 -4.85
CA GLU A 111 -0.26 0.05 -5.38
C GLU A 111 -0.93 1.18 -6.16
N LEU A 112 -0.67 2.43 -5.77
CA LEU A 112 -1.17 3.63 -6.39
C LEU A 112 -0.08 4.31 -7.24
N THR A 113 -0.50 5.14 -8.19
CA THR A 113 0.40 5.90 -9.07
C THR A 113 1.13 7.05 -8.38
N ALA A 114 0.70 7.44 -7.18
CA ALA A 114 1.33 8.48 -6.36
C ALA A 114 1.24 8.13 -4.87
N ALA A 115 2.18 8.66 -4.09
CA ALA A 115 2.17 8.47 -2.65
C ALA A 115 1.04 9.26 -1.98
N ILE A 116 0.46 8.66 -0.95
CA ILE A 116 -0.57 9.26 -0.09
C ILE A 116 -0.22 9.07 1.38
N PRO A 117 -0.69 9.96 2.26
CA PRO A 117 -0.72 9.66 3.68
C PRO A 117 -1.56 8.39 3.92
N VAL A 118 -1.05 7.46 4.72
CA VAL A 118 -1.69 6.17 4.98
C VAL A 118 -2.13 6.10 6.45
N ASP A 119 -3.44 5.98 6.65
CA ASP A 119 -4.04 5.76 7.97
C ASP A 119 -4.58 4.33 8.09
N ASP A 120 -4.45 3.72 9.27
CA ASP A 120 -5.17 2.49 9.58
C ASP A 120 -6.66 2.80 9.76
N TYR A 121 -7.51 2.10 9.02
CA TYR A 121 -8.96 2.23 9.12
C TYR A 121 -9.49 2.08 10.55
N ARG A 122 -8.85 1.25 11.38
CA ARG A 122 -9.26 1.02 12.77
C ARG A 122 -9.12 2.26 13.66
N THR A 123 -8.17 3.13 13.34
CA THR A 123 -7.89 4.36 14.11
C THR A 123 -8.56 5.56 13.46
N SER A 124 -8.55 5.64 12.13
CA SER A 124 -9.21 6.72 11.39
C SER A 124 -10.05 6.17 10.22
N PRO A 125 -11.34 5.86 10.45
CA PRO A 125 -12.22 5.33 9.40
C PRO A 125 -12.41 6.29 8.22
N GLY A 126 -12.38 7.61 8.48
CA GLY A 126 -12.62 8.62 7.45
C GLY A 126 -11.51 8.70 6.39
N THR A 127 -10.27 8.44 6.79
CA THR A 127 -9.08 8.52 5.92
C THR A 127 -8.51 7.14 5.57
N GLY A 128 -8.74 6.13 6.40
CA GLY A 128 -8.35 4.74 6.15
C GLY A 128 -9.34 3.94 5.31
N SER A 129 -10.40 4.55 4.77
CA SER A 129 -11.35 3.88 3.87
C SER A 129 -11.24 4.39 2.43
N PHE A 130 -11.57 3.51 1.49
CA PHE A 130 -11.59 3.85 0.07
C PHE A 130 -12.59 3.02 -0.71
N ILE A 131 -12.91 3.47 -1.92
CA ILE A 131 -13.64 2.69 -2.91
C ILE A 131 -12.77 2.44 -4.15
N ILE A 132 -13.05 1.34 -4.84
CA ILE A 132 -12.42 0.96 -6.10
C ILE A 132 -13.45 1.18 -7.20
N VAL A 133 -13.08 1.93 -8.21
CA VAL A 133 -13.93 2.32 -9.33
C VAL A 133 -13.32 1.81 -10.62
N ASP A 134 -14.12 1.12 -11.43
CA ASP A 134 -13.70 0.70 -12.76
C ASP A 134 -13.63 1.91 -13.70
N ARG A 135 -12.49 2.06 -14.39
CA ARG A 135 -12.15 3.27 -15.14
C ARG A 135 -12.94 3.44 -16.45
N LEU A 136 -13.53 2.35 -16.95
CA LEU A 136 -14.28 2.36 -18.20
C LEU A 136 -15.78 2.57 -17.93
N THR A 137 -16.29 1.89 -16.91
CA THR A 137 -17.72 1.89 -16.57
C THR A 137 -18.10 2.95 -15.54
N ASN A 138 -17.13 3.48 -14.80
CA ASN A 138 -17.31 4.36 -13.63
C ASN A 138 -18.15 3.74 -12.50
N VAL A 139 -18.29 2.41 -12.49
CA VAL A 139 -19.00 1.68 -11.45
C VAL A 139 -18.06 1.42 -10.27
N THR A 140 -18.57 1.58 -9.06
CA THR A 140 -17.89 1.13 -7.84
C THR A 140 -17.88 -0.39 -7.81
N VAL A 141 -16.70 -0.99 -7.94
CA VAL A 141 -16.49 -2.45 -8.01
C VAL A 141 -16.04 -3.06 -6.70
N GLY A 142 -15.60 -2.24 -5.73
CA GLY A 142 -15.23 -2.71 -4.41
C GLY A 142 -15.07 -1.59 -3.38
N ALA A 143 -14.96 -1.99 -2.13
CA ALA A 143 -14.65 -1.11 -1.00
C ALA A 143 -13.46 -1.65 -0.23
N GLY A 144 -12.65 -0.77 0.35
CA GLY A 144 -11.41 -1.15 1.01
C GLY A 144 -11.17 -0.41 2.32
N MET A 145 -10.50 -1.11 3.23
CA MET A 145 -10.10 -0.62 4.54
C MET A 145 -8.59 -0.81 4.68
N ILE A 146 -7.86 0.29 4.77
CA ILE A 146 -6.41 0.31 4.92
C ILE A 146 -6.00 -0.28 6.27
N ARG A 147 -4.94 -1.08 6.27
CA ARG A 147 -4.40 -1.79 7.46
C ARG A 147 -3.02 -1.33 7.87
N GLY A 148 -2.41 -0.46 7.08
CA GLY A 148 -1.06 0.07 7.25
C GLY A 148 -0.34 0.13 5.91
N THR A 149 0.84 0.75 5.90
CA THR A 149 1.71 0.67 4.74
C THR A 149 2.02 -0.77 4.42
N ALA A 150 2.15 -1.07 3.13
CA ALA A 150 2.84 -2.24 2.72
C ALA A 150 4.29 -1.88 3.01
N SER A 151 4.73 -2.11 4.25
CA SER A 151 6.15 -2.39 4.44
C SER A 151 6.47 -3.40 3.35
N GLU A 152 7.59 -3.20 2.65
CA GLU A 152 8.30 -4.34 2.08
C GLU A 152 8.09 -5.42 3.11
N SER A 153 7.34 -6.47 2.74
CA SER A 153 7.45 -7.69 3.48
C SER A 153 8.95 -7.77 3.72
N ALA A 154 9.35 -8.01 4.97
CA ALA A 154 10.47 -8.87 5.10
C ALA A 154 10.07 -10.10 4.25
N SER A 155 10.31 -10.05 2.93
CA SER A 155 11.27 -10.94 2.36
C SER A 155 12.30 -11.04 3.46
N ALA A 156 12.15 -12.10 4.26
CA ALA A 156 13.22 -13.05 4.26
C ALA A 156 13.75 -13.03 2.82
N THR A 157 14.71 -12.14 2.56
CA THR A 157 15.76 -12.44 1.63
C THR A 157 16.03 -13.89 1.97
N PRO A 158 15.73 -14.87 1.08
CA PRO A 158 16.08 -16.24 1.40
C PRO A 158 17.52 -16.12 1.85
N SER A 159 17.81 -16.50 3.10
CA SER A 159 19.11 -16.30 3.71
C SER A 159 20.09 -16.98 2.77
N THR A 160 20.63 -16.20 1.82
CA THR A 160 21.32 -16.75 0.68
C THR A 160 22.64 -17.09 1.32
N ASP A 161 22.92 -18.38 1.40
CA ASP A 161 24.20 -18.83 1.90
C ASP A 161 25.25 -18.42 0.87
N TRP A 162 25.69 -17.16 0.99
CA TRP A 162 26.65 -16.54 0.10
C TRP A 162 27.98 -17.29 0.16
N ALA A 163 28.31 -17.90 1.31
CA ALA A 163 29.50 -18.71 1.45
C ALA A 163 29.41 -20.02 0.65
N ALA A 164 28.24 -20.68 0.63
CA ALA A 164 28.01 -21.84 -0.23
C ALA A 164 28.05 -21.45 -1.72
N PHE A 165 27.35 -20.36 -2.09
CA PHE A 165 27.32 -19.86 -3.47
C PHE A 165 28.71 -19.47 -3.99
N GLU A 166 29.49 -18.72 -3.21
CA GLU A 166 30.84 -18.29 -3.60
C GLU A 166 31.80 -19.48 -3.76
N ARG A 167 31.64 -20.53 -2.94
CA ARG A 167 32.41 -21.77 -3.04
C ARG A 167 32.10 -22.53 -4.32
N ASP A 168 30.82 -22.69 -4.64
CA ASP A 168 30.37 -23.38 -5.85
C ASP A 168 30.78 -22.61 -7.11
N LEU A 169 30.64 -21.29 -7.09
CA LEU A 169 31.10 -20.40 -8.17
C LEU A 169 32.62 -20.49 -8.35
N ASN A 170 33.41 -20.45 -7.28
CA ASN A 170 34.87 -20.58 -7.36
C ASN A 170 35.30 -21.93 -7.96
N ALA A 171 34.65 -23.03 -7.56
CA ALA A 171 34.91 -24.35 -8.12
C ALA A 171 34.59 -24.40 -9.62
N LEU A 172 33.48 -23.80 -10.04
CA LEU A 172 33.05 -23.75 -11.43
C LEU A 172 33.99 -22.89 -12.29
N VAL A 173 34.40 -21.73 -11.78
CA VAL A 173 35.37 -20.84 -12.46
C VAL A 173 36.71 -21.55 -12.64
N ARG A 174 37.23 -22.22 -11.62
CA ARG A 174 38.50 -22.95 -11.70
C ARG A 174 38.43 -24.14 -12.66
N LYS A 175 37.27 -24.79 -12.76
CA LYS A 175 37.05 -25.92 -13.67
C LYS A 175 36.91 -25.49 -15.13
N HIS A 176 36.18 -24.40 -15.41
CA HIS A 176 35.82 -24.00 -16.78
C HIS A 176 36.66 -22.85 -17.34
N PHE A 177 37.31 -22.06 -16.49
CA PHE A 177 38.11 -20.88 -16.87
C PHE A 177 39.51 -20.92 -16.21
N PRO A 178 40.33 -21.95 -16.48
CA PRO A 178 41.64 -22.10 -15.82
C PRO A 178 42.63 -20.98 -16.16
N HIS A 179 42.48 -20.33 -17.31
CA HIS A 179 43.31 -19.19 -17.74
C HIS A 179 43.07 -17.91 -16.92
N TRP A 180 42.04 -17.86 -16.07
CA TRP A 180 41.81 -16.75 -15.14
C TRP A 180 42.62 -16.86 -13.85
N GLU A 181 43.31 -17.99 -13.63
CA GLU A 181 44.16 -18.21 -12.46
C GLU A 181 43.44 -17.93 -11.12
N ALA A 182 42.13 -18.21 -11.07
CA ALA A 182 41.31 -17.98 -9.89
C ALA A 182 41.82 -18.78 -8.69
N LYS A 183 42.11 -18.09 -7.59
CA LYS A 183 42.63 -18.70 -6.35
C LYS A 183 41.55 -19.54 -5.67
N ASP A 184 41.98 -20.61 -5.02
CA ASP A 184 41.10 -21.41 -4.17
C ASP A 184 40.71 -20.64 -2.92
N ILE A 185 39.42 -20.44 -2.72
CA ILE A 185 38.87 -19.73 -1.56
C ILE A 185 38.09 -20.65 -0.61
N SER A 186 38.07 -21.96 -0.85
CA SER A 186 37.30 -22.93 -0.06
C SER A 186 37.65 -22.93 1.44
N GLY A 187 38.88 -22.55 1.80
CA GLY A 187 39.35 -22.45 3.18
C GLY A 187 39.01 -21.15 3.92
N LEU A 188 38.46 -20.13 3.23
CA LEU A 188 38.19 -18.81 3.83
C LEU A 188 36.88 -18.75 4.64
N PHE A 189 35.99 -19.72 4.45
CA PHE A 189 34.64 -19.71 5.03
C PHE A 189 34.46 -20.64 6.25
N ASN A 190 35.55 -21.17 6.82
CA ASN A 190 35.53 -22.09 7.98
C ASN A 190 35.77 -21.36 9.33
N ARG A 191 35.06 -20.26 9.60
CA ARG A 191 35.10 -19.56 10.90
C ARG A 191 33.71 -19.22 11.41
#